data_AF-A0A1M4N922-F1
#
_entry.id   AF-A0A1M4N922-F1
#
_cell.length_a   1.000
_cell.length_b   1.000
_cell.length_c   1.000
_cell.angle_alpha   90.00
_cell.angle_beta   90.00
_cell.angle_gamma   90.00
#
_symmetry.space_group_name_H-M   'P 1'
#
loop_
_entity.id
_entity.type
_entity.pdbx_description
1 polymer ?
#
loop_
_entity_poly.entity_id
_entity_poly.type
_entity_poly.pdbx_seq_one_letter_code
_entity_poly.pdbx_strand_id
1 'polypeptide(L)'
;MIKNDLNDAKLLELSEILKKILEYKSELKWEEGLLYIKKAYKELLGLNGELVEKLSVDDVIGLISAHEAAEIYKLVILAKLLEAESDLYDCQNNTSKALNIKLKSLYVFNRALSLDKGTTLGTSKESMESIVDYLSSYEMGQKAYEIIMKHFELLENFDKAEDAYYELLEENKDNEGVIKLGIDFYSRLLDKEDWELEKGNLSLSEVREALDYLKGLRKR
;
A
#
# COMPACT_ATOMS: atom_id res chain seq x y z
N MET A 1 -22.74 12.91 14.71
CA MET A 1 -22.01 14.19 14.84
C MET A 1 -20.71 13.99 15.60
N ILE A 2 -20.73 13.72 16.92
CA ILE A 2 -19.50 13.61 17.76
C ILE A 2 -18.40 12.69 17.19
N LYS A 3 -18.74 11.54 16.60
CA LYS A 3 -17.75 10.58 16.07
C LYS A 3 -17.02 11.08 14.80
N ASN A 4 -17.73 11.79 13.92
CA ASN A 4 -17.09 12.40 12.74
C ASN A 4 -16.21 13.59 13.16
N ASP A 5 -16.67 14.39 14.12
CA ASP A 5 -15.90 15.53 14.63
C ASP A 5 -14.57 15.08 15.29
N LEU A 6 -14.57 13.92 15.96
CA LEU A 6 -13.35 13.34 16.53
C LEU A 6 -12.38 12.82 15.46
N ASN A 7 -12.90 12.19 14.41
CA ASN A 7 -12.09 11.68 13.30
C ASN A 7 -11.42 12.83 12.54
N ASP A 8 -12.16 13.90 12.26
CA ASP A 8 -11.64 15.11 11.63
C ASP A 8 -10.57 15.79 12.50
N ALA A 9 -10.77 15.84 13.82
CA ALA A 9 -9.77 16.36 14.75
C ALA A 9 -8.47 15.53 14.74
N LYS A 10 -8.57 14.19 14.67
CA LYS A 10 -7.40 13.31 14.58
C LYS A 10 -6.66 13.42 13.25
N LEU A 11 -7.36 13.65 12.15
CA LEU A 11 -6.75 13.91 10.84
C LEU A 11 -6.07 15.29 10.80
N LEU A 12 -6.63 16.29 11.47
CA LEU A 12 -5.97 17.59 11.64
C LEU A 12 -4.71 17.48 12.49
N GLU A 13 -4.77 16.72 13.60
CA GLU A 13 -3.60 16.42 14.45
C GLU A 13 -2.50 15.70 13.65
N LEU A 14 -2.88 14.74 12.80
CA LEU A 14 -1.96 14.09 11.87
C LEU A 14 -1.29 15.11 10.94
N SER A 15 -2.03 16.06 10.36
CA SER A 15 -1.48 17.08 9.47
C SER A 15 -0.38 17.91 10.16
N GLU A 16 -0.60 18.32 11.42
CA GLU A 16 0.41 19.06 12.19
C GLU A 16 1.63 18.18 12.52
N ILE A 17 1.41 16.90 12.85
CA ILE A 17 2.50 15.93 13.08
C ILE A 17 3.35 15.77 11.81
N LEU A 18 2.73 15.58 10.64
CA LEU A 18 3.42 15.41 9.37
C LEU A 18 4.22 16.66 9.00
N LYS A 19 3.63 17.86 9.19
CA LYS A 19 4.35 19.13 9.03
C LYS A 19 5.57 19.18 9.94
N LYS A 20 5.44 18.77 11.19
CA LYS A 20 6.58 18.76 12.12
C LYS A 20 7.67 17.76 11.71
N ILE A 21 7.30 16.61 11.16
CA ILE A 21 8.25 15.63 10.61
C ILE A 21 8.98 16.21 9.41
N LEU A 22 8.30 16.95 8.52
CA LEU A 22 8.93 17.64 7.40
C LEU A 22 9.94 18.70 7.87
N GLU A 23 9.63 19.43 8.95
CA GLU A 23 10.59 20.34 9.59
C GLU A 23 11.85 19.59 10.04
N TYR A 24 11.69 18.49 10.80
CA TYR A 24 12.82 17.65 11.21
C TYR A 24 13.64 17.14 10.02
N LYS A 25 13.00 16.70 8.94
CA LYS A 25 13.64 16.26 7.69
C LYS A 25 14.47 17.39 7.07
N SER A 26 13.90 18.60 6.97
CA SER A 26 14.57 19.78 6.39
C SER A 26 15.75 20.28 7.22
N GLU A 27 15.69 20.12 8.55
CA GLU A 27 16.75 20.46 9.50
C GLU A 27 17.80 19.34 9.66
N LEU A 28 17.68 18.24 8.91
CA LEU A 28 18.54 17.04 8.99
C LEU A 28 18.51 16.35 10.36
N LYS A 29 17.45 16.55 11.14
CA LYS A 29 17.21 15.99 12.48
C LYS A 29 16.41 14.69 12.39
N TRP A 30 16.94 13.72 11.64
CA TRP A 30 16.20 12.51 11.27
C TRP A 30 15.89 11.62 12.47
N GLU A 31 16.81 11.50 13.44
CA GLU A 31 16.61 10.69 14.64
C GLU A 31 15.52 11.27 15.54
N GLU A 32 15.49 12.58 15.71
CA GLU A 32 14.43 13.27 16.43
C GLU A 32 13.07 13.12 15.72
N GLY A 33 13.07 13.18 14.39
CA GLY A 33 11.88 12.89 13.58
C GLY A 33 11.36 11.47 13.81
N LEU A 34 12.24 10.47 13.80
CA LEU A 34 11.88 9.07 14.06
C LEU A 34 11.34 8.88 15.49
N LEU A 35 11.96 9.52 16.49
CA LEU A 35 11.45 9.50 17.86
C LEU A 35 10.07 10.17 17.97
N TYR A 36 9.86 11.25 17.22
CA TYR A 36 8.58 11.94 17.16
C TYR A 36 7.49 11.07 16.52
N ILE A 37 7.78 10.34 15.44
CA ILE A 37 6.87 9.35 14.84
C ILE A 37 6.48 8.26 15.85
N LYS A 38 7.44 7.75 16.63
CA LYS A 38 7.14 6.74 17.67
C LYS A 38 6.13 7.25 18.71
N LYS A 39 6.17 8.54 19.05
CA LYS A 39 5.17 9.20 19.92
C LYS A 39 3.83 9.35 19.21
N ALA A 40 3.83 9.77 17.94
CA ALA A 40 2.63 9.91 17.13
C ALA A 40 1.85 8.59 17.00
N TYR A 41 2.52 7.44 16.83
CA TYR A 41 1.85 6.12 16.87
C TYR A 41 1.07 5.91 18.17
N LYS A 42 1.61 6.36 19.30
CA LYS A 42 0.95 6.23 20.60
C LYS A 42 -0.21 7.20 20.76
N GLU A 43 -0.03 8.45 20.36
CA GLU A 43 -1.00 9.54 20.55
C GLU A 43 -2.21 9.43 19.60
N LEU A 44 -1.99 9.02 18.34
CA LEU A 44 -3.05 8.92 17.34
C LEU A 44 -3.72 7.54 17.29
N LEU A 45 -2.95 6.47 17.51
CA LEU A 45 -3.43 5.09 17.32
C LEU A 45 -3.39 4.24 18.60
N GLY A 46 -2.83 4.76 19.70
CA GLY A 46 -2.65 3.99 20.93
C GLY A 46 -1.54 2.94 20.86
N LEU A 47 -0.81 2.85 19.73
CA LEU A 47 0.20 1.83 19.46
C LEU A 47 1.56 2.16 20.08
N ASN A 48 2.34 1.13 20.40
CA ASN A 48 3.76 1.30 20.69
C ASN A 48 4.54 1.30 19.37
N GLY A 49 5.24 2.40 19.06
CA GLY A 49 6.02 2.52 17.83
C GLY A 49 7.09 1.44 17.63
N GLU A 50 7.67 0.89 18.70
CA GLU A 50 8.61 -0.25 18.58
C GLU A 50 7.93 -1.53 18.12
N LEU A 51 6.65 -1.72 18.45
CA LEU A 51 5.88 -2.87 17.99
C LEU A 51 5.49 -2.72 16.52
N VAL A 52 5.15 -1.50 16.07
CA VAL A 52 4.85 -1.22 14.66
C VAL A 52 6.01 -1.61 13.75
N GLU A 53 7.24 -1.33 14.20
CA GLU A 53 8.47 -1.69 13.49
C GLU A 53 8.64 -3.21 13.38
N LYS A 54 8.47 -3.94 14.49
CA LYS A 54 8.80 -5.37 14.63
C LYS A 54 7.72 -6.32 14.11
N LEU A 55 6.45 -5.92 14.15
CA LEU A 55 5.32 -6.77 13.79
C LEU A 55 5.08 -6.81 12.29
N SER A 56 4.34 -7.83 11.84
CA SER A 56 3.80 -7.87 10.48
C SER A 56 2.76 -6.77 10.30
N VAL A 57 2.54 -6.33 9.06
CA VAL A 57 1.54 -5.29 8.77
C VAL A 57 0.13 -5.73 9.18
N ASP A 58 -0.21 -7.01 8.99
CA ASP A 58 -1.51 -7.58 9.40
C ASP A 58 -1.68 -7.57 10.92
N ASP A 59 -0.63 -7.89 11.69
CA ASP A 59 -0.69 -7.82 13.15
C ASP A 59 -0.88 -6.39 13.63
N VAL A 60 -0.18 -5.42 13.03
CA VAL A 60 -0.34 -3.99 13.36
C VAL A 60 -1.75 -3.51 13.04
N ILE A 61 -2.29 -3.87 11.87
CA ILE A 61 -3.68 -3.60 11.50
C ILE A 61 -4.64 -4.25 12.50
N GLY A 62 -4.39 -5.50 12.89
CA GLY A 62 -5.18 -6.23 13.88
C GLY A 62 -5.26 -5.50 15.23
N LEU A 63 -4.15 -4.94 15.71
CA LEU A 63 -4.09 -4.20 16.96
C LEU A 63 -4.95 -2.92 16.94
N ILE A 64 -4.99 -2.18 15.83
CA ILE A 64 -5.85 -0.98 15.71
C ILE A 64 -7.32 -1.31 15.42
N SER A 65 -7.59 -2.53 14.95
CA SER A 65 -8.92 -3.03 14.57
C SER A 65 -9.62 -3.83 15.66
N ALA A 66 -8.95 -4.13 16.79
CA ALA A 66 -9.47 -5.02 17.83
C ALA A 66 -10.66 -4.46 18.64
N HIS A 67 -10.90 -3.15 18.59
CA HIS A 67 -11.95 -2.51 19.40
C HIS A 67 -13.15 -1.99 18.60
N GLU A 68 -12.99 -1.73 17.30
CA GLU A 68 -14.04 -1.39 16.34
C GLU A 68 -13.54 -1.86 14.96
N ALA A 69 -14.44 -2.20 14.01
CA ALA A 69 -14.02 -2.42 12.62
C ALA A 69 -13.10 -1.26 12.20
N ALA A 70 -11.91 -1.56 11.68
CA ALA A 70 -10.87 -0.56 11.41
C ALA A 70 -11.50 0.67 10.76
N GLU A 71 -11.60 1.76 11.51
CA GLU A 71 -12.13 2.97 10.91
C GLU A 71 -11.10 3.44 9.89
N ILE A 72 -11.54 3.65 8.66
CA ILE A 72 -10.68 3.98 7.51
C ILE A 72 -9.67 5.08 7.87
N TYR A 73 -10.06 6.05 8.71
CA TYR A 73 -9.18 7.10 9.21
C TYR A 73 -7.95 6.58 9.99
N LYS A 74 -8.08 5.51 10.80
CA LYS A 74 -6.96 4.90 11.55
C LYS A 74 -5.96 4.25 10.58
N LEU A 75 -6.46 3.61 9.52
CA LEU A 75 -5.62 3.04 8.47
C LEU A 75 -4.89 4.15 7.71
N VAL A 76 -5.57 5.26 7.39
CA VAL A 76 -4.94 6.43 6.78
C VAL A 76 -3.84 7.01 7.66
N ILE A 77 -4.11 7.21 8.97
CA ILE A 77 -3.10 7.68 9.92
C ILE A 77 -1.90 6.73 9.95
N LEU A 78 -2.13 5.42 10.08
CA LEU A 78 -1.05 4.43 10.11
C LEU A 78 -0.22 4.48 8.83
N ALA A 79 -0.86 4.49 7.66
CA ALA A 79 -0.18 4.51 6.38
C ALA A 79 0.66 5.78 6.19
N LYS A 80 0.14 6.96 6.56
CA LYS A 80 0.85 8.24 6.48
C LYS A 80 2.03 8.33 7.45
N LEU A 81 1.90 7.79 8.66
CA LEU A 81 3.02 7.73 9.60
C LEU A 81 4.12 6.78 9.10
N LEU A 82 3.76 5.62 8.55
CA LEU A 82 4.71 4.69 7.92
C LEU A 82 5.40 5.35 6.71
N GLU A 83 4.65 6.08 5.87
CA GLU A 83 5.20 6.80 4.72
C GLU A 83 6.28 7.81 5.16
N ALA A 84 5.98 8.62 6.18
CA ALA A 84 6.90 9.60 6.75
C ALA A 84 8.10 8.95 7.45
N GLU A 85 7.90 7.81 8.12
CA GLU A 85 8.97 7.04 8.75
C GLU A 85 9.96 6.50 7.72
N SER A 86 9.44 5.93 6.64
CA SER A 86 10.25 5.47 5.52
C SER A 86 11.07 6.60 4.92
N ASP A 87 10.49 7.78 4.73
CA ASP A 87 11.18 8.95 4.17
C ASP A 87 12.38 9.36 5.02
N LEU A 88 12.26 9.31 6.34
CA LEU A 88 13.37 9.63 7.25
C LEU A 88 14.47 8.55 7.18
N TYR A 89 14.10 7.28 7.09
CA TYR A 89 15.09 6.20 6.91
C TYR A 89 15.82 6.30 5.59
N ASP A 90 15.13 6.69 4.52
CA ASP A 90 15.74 6.91 3.21
C ASP A 90 16.75 8.07 3.26
N CYS A 91 16.43 9.17 3.95
CA CYS A 91 17.38 10.26 4.20
C CYS A 91 18.63 9.81 5.00
N GLN A 92 18.51 8.77 5.83
CA GLN A 92 19.65 8.16 6.52
C GLN A 92 20.44 7.17 5.66
N ASN A 93 20.13 7.06 4.36
CA ASN A 93 20.64 6.04 3.44
C ASN A 93 20.35 4.60 3.90
N ASN A 94 19.31 4.41 4.70
CA ASN A 94 18.84 3.09 5.10
C ASN A 94 17.73 2.60 4.15
N THR A 95 18.05 2.51 2.87
CA THR A 95 17.12 2.23 1.78
C THR A 95 16.38 0.91 1.97
N SER A 96 17.06 -0.14 2.45
CA SER A 96 16.40 -1.43 2.73
C SER A 96 15.28 -1.29 3.77
N LYS A 97 15.51 -0.53 4.83
CA LYS A 97 14.48 -0.27 5.85
C LYS A 97 13.38 0.64 5.32
N ALA A 98 13.75 1.68 4.57
CA ALA A 98 12.80 2.56 3.90
C ALA A 98 11.84 1.75 3.01
N LEU A 99 12.37 0.95 2.08
CA LEU A 99 11.57 0.09 1.20
C LEU A 99 10.59 -0.82 1.95
N ASN A 100 11.07 -1.49 3.00
CA ASN A 100 10.21 -2.35 3.81
C ASN A 100 9.06 -1.59 4.49
N ILE A 101 9.33 -0.40 5.03
CA ILE A 101 8.32 0.43 5.70
C ILE A 101 7.37 1.07 4.67
N LYS A 102 7.90 1.51 3.52
CA LYS A 102 7.13 2.06 2.40
C LYS A 102 6.15 1.02 1.86
N LEU A 103 6.58 -0.24 1.74
CA LEU A 103 5.70 -1.35 1.36
C LEU A 103 4.60 -1.62 2.38
N LYS A 104 4.93 -1.57 3.69
CA LYS A 104 3.91 -1.63 4.77
C LYS A 104 2.88 -0.50 4.61
N SER A 105 3.33 0.72 4.29
CA SER A 105 2.43 1.87 4.07
C SER A 105 1.45 1.60 2.92
N LEU A 106 1.94 1.14 1.76
CA LEU A 106 1.08 0.81 0.61
C LEU A 106 0.07 -0.29 0.96
N TYR A 107 0.50 -1.33 1.67
CA TYR A 107 -0.39 -2.39 2.13
C TYR A 107 -1.54 -1.86 2.99
N VAL A 108 -1.23 -0.96 3.95
CA VAL A 108 -2.25 -0.34 4.81
C VAL A 108 -3.19 0.54 4.00
N PHE A 109 -2.67 1.30 3.04
CA PHE A 109 -3.50 2.08 2.11
C PHE A 109 -4.43 1.20 1.28
N ASN A 110 -3.95 0.09 0.72
CA ASN A 110 -4.78 -0.88 0.01
C ASN A 110 -5.88 -1.45 0.91
N ARG A 111 -5.57 -1.71 2.19
CA ARG A 111 -6.57 -2.13 3.15
C ARG A 111 -7.63 -1.05 3.37
N ALA A 112 -7.22 0.21 3.50
CA ALA A 112 -8.14 1.35 3.63
C ALA A 112 -9.05 1.47 2.39
N LEU A 113 -8.48 1.42 1.18
CA LEU A 113 -9.22 1.44 -0.09
C LEU A 113 -10.26 0.33 -0.17
N SER A 114 -9.90 -0.89 0.22
CA SER A 114 -10.81 -2.04 0.18
C SER A 114 -12.04 -1.89 1.11
N LEU A 115 -11.95 -1.04 2.13
CA LEU A 115 -13.01 -0.78 3.09
C LEU A 115 -13.80 0.49 2.77
N ASP A 116 -13.22 1.39 1.98
CA ASP A 116 -13.83 2.67 1.61
C ASP A 116 -14.95 2.45 0.59
N LYS A 117 -16.19 2.76 0.99
CA LYS A 117 -17.38 2.66 0.14
C LYS A 117 -17.66 3.96 -0.63
N GLY A 118 -16.72 4.92 -0.60
CA GLY A 118 -16.84 6.25 -1.21
C GLY A 118 -15.48 6.92 -1.38
N THR A 119 -15.45 8.20 -1.72
CA THR A 119 -14.22 8.94 -2.12
C THR A 119 -13.38 9.45 -0.94
N THR A 120 -13.52 8.89 0.27
CA THR A 120 -12.89 9.43 1.49
C THR A 120 -11.35 9.45 1.40
N LEU A 121 -10.77 8.61 0.55
CA LEU A 121 -9.31 8.53 0.33
C LEU A 121 -8.74 9.47 -0.75
N GLY A 122 -9.53 10.39 -1.32
CA GLY A 122 -9.08 11.30 -2.37
C GLY A 122 -7.78 12.05 -2.04
N THR A 123 -7.58 12.45 -0.79
CA THR A 123 -6.37 13.15 -0.30
C THR A 123 -5.15 12.25 -0.12
N SER A 124 -5.32 10.93 -0.15
CA SER A 124 -4.23 9.97 -0.04
C SER A 124 -3.77 9.43 -1.39
N LYS A 125 -4.47 9.76 -2.49
CA LYS A 125 -4.15 9.27 -3.83
C LYS A 125 -2.74 9.64 -4.28
N GLU A 126 -2.36 10.90 -4.13
CA GLU A 126 -1.02 11.39 -4.49
C GLU A 126 0.09 10.67 -3.72
N SER A 127 -0.13 10.37 -2.43
CA SER A 127 0.82 9.57 -1.65
C SER A 127 0.91 8.13 -2.14
N MET A 128 -0.21 7.51 -2.51
CA MET A 128 -0.17 6.14 -3.01
C MET A 128 0.57 6.05 -4.35
N GLU A 129 0.35 7.01 -5.25
CA GLU A 129 1.07 7.10 -6.52
C GLU A 129 2.59 7.30 -6.28
N SER A 130 2.97 8.23 -5.40
CA SER A 130 4.39 8.46 -5.08
C SER A 130 5.07 7.26 -4.40
N ILE A 131 4.33 6.53 -3.57
CA ILE A 131 4.80 5.28 -2.94
C ILE A 131 5.07 4.22 -4.02
N VAL A 132 4.14 4.03 -4.96
CA VAL A 132 4.31 3.05 -6.04
C VAL A 132 5.47 3.43 -6.94
N ASP A 133 5.57 4.69 -7.38
CA ASP A 133 6.68 5.17 -8.21
C ASP A 133 8.04 4.94 -7.52
N TYR A 134 8.11 5.21 -6.21
CA TYR A 134 9.32 4.93 -5.42
C TYR A 134 9.63 3.43 -5.41
N LEU A 135 8.64 2.57 -5.13
CA LEU A 135 8.85 1.12 -5.04
C LEU A 135 9.23 0.50 -6.39
N SER A 136 8.63 0.94 -7.49
CA SER A 136 8.92 0.47 -8.85
C SER A 136 10.32 0.87 -9.36
N SER A 137 11.00 1.81 -8.69
CA SER A 137 12.37 2.18 -9.04
C SER A 137 13.45 1.21 -8.52
N TYR A 138 13.05 0.13 -7.84
CA TYR A 138 13.95 -0.85 -7.26
C TYR A 138 13.52 -2.28 -7.62
N GLU A 139 14.51 -3.19 -7.72
CA GLU A 139 14.24 -4.62 -7.86
C GLU A 139 13.61 -5.17 -6.58
N MET A 140 12.38 -5.65 -6.70
CA MET A 140 11.55 -6.06 -5.57
C MET A 140 11.24 -7.56 -5.60
N GLY A 141 11.08 -8.16 -4.42
CA GLY A 141 10.62 -9.55 -4.32
C GLY A 141 9.13 -9.69 -4.66
N GLN A 142 8.69 -10.92 -4.96
CA GLN A 142 7.30 -11.27 -5.31
C GLN A 142 6.23 -10.59 -4.43
N LYS A 143 6.40 -10.58 -3.10
CA LYS A 143 5.42 -9.97 -2.17
C LYS A 143 5.19 -8.49 -2.40
N ALA A 144 6.21 -7.75 -2.85
CA ALA A 144 6.05 -6.32 -3.14
C ALA A 144 5.22 -6.11 -4.40
N TYR A 145 5.49 -6.87 -5.46
CA TYR A 145 4.67 -6.88 -6.66
C TYR A 145 3.23 -7.28 -6.39
N GLU A 146 2.96 -8.28 -5.53
CA GLU A 146 1.59 -8.63 -5.11
C GLU A 146 0.84 -7.42 -4.51
N ILE A 147 1.52 -6.60 -3.72
CA ILE A 147 0.94 -5.40 -3.08
C ILE A 147 0.73 -4.28 -4.11
N ILE A 148 1.67 -4.08 -5.03
CA ILE A 148 1.58 -3.08 -6.11
C ILE A 148 0.45 -3.46 -7.09
N MET A 149 0.40 -4.72 -7.53
CA MET A 149 -0.70 -5.22 -8.37
C MET A 149 -2.04 -5.01 -7.68
N LYS A 150 -2.14 -5.35 -6.38
CA LYS A 150 -3.38 -5.16 -5.64
C LYS A 150 -3.78 -3.69 -5.53
N HIS A 151 -2.80 -2.78 -5.42
CA HIS A 151 -3.05 -1.36 -5.42
C HIS A 151 -3.72 -0.90 -6.72
N PHE A 152 -3.14 -1.25 -7.86
CA PHE A 152 -3.69 -0.91 -9.16
C PHE A 152 -5.06 -1.56 -9.42
N GLU A 153 -5.25 -2.82 -9.03
CA GLU A 153 -6.54 -3.53 -9.12
C GLU A 153 -7.64 -2.81 -8.32
N LEU A 154 -7.34 -2.31 -7.11
CA LEU A 154 -8.29 -1.57 -6.27
C LEU A 154 -8.68 -0.21 -6.86
N LEU A 155 -7.82 0.37 -7.69
CA LEU A 155 -8.08 1.64 -8.38
C LEU A 155 -8.62 1.45 -9.81
N GLU A 156 -8.94 0.21 -10.20
CA GLU A 156 -9.41 -0.14 -11.56
C GLU A 156 -8.39 0.19 -12.68
N ASN A 157 -7.11 0.33 -12.35
CA ASN A 157 -6.04 0.50 -13.34
C ASN A 157 -5.47 -0.89 -13.71
N PHE A 158 -6.25 -1.67 -14.46
CA PHE A 158 -5.91 -3.08 -14.72
C PHE A 158 -4.67 -3.24 -15.61
N ASP A 159 -4.47 -2.35 -16.57
CA ASP A 159 -3.25 -2.24 -17.39
C ASP A 159 -1.98 -2.16 -16.52
N LYS A 160 -1.94 -1.26 -15.55
CA LYS A 160 -0.78 -1.09 -14.65
C LYS A 160 -0.57 -2.28 -13.72
N ALA A 161 -1.65 -2.94 -13.31
CA ALA A 161 -1.56 -4.17 -12.54
C ALA A 161 -0.94 -5.30 -13.39
N GLU A 162 -1.29 -5.35 -14.67
CA GLU A 162 -0.71 -6.29 -15.64
C GLU A 162 0.77 -5.99 -15.94
N ASP A 163 1.14 -4.72 -16.15
CA ASP A 163 2.54 -4.32 -16.35
C ASP A 163 3.42 -4.80 -15.18
N ALA A 164 3.00 -4.50 -13.95
CA ALA A 164 3.71 -4.94 -12.74
C ALA A 164 3.79 -6.47 -12.63
N TYR A 165 2.75 -7.19 -13.08
CA TYR A 165 2.77 -8.65 -13.11
C TYR A 165 3.80 -9.18 -14.12
N TYR A 166 3.84 -8.62 -15.33
CA TYR A 166 4.77 -9.09 -16.36
C TYR A 166 6.22 -8.77 -16.03
N GLU A 167 6.51 -7.62 -15.41
CA GLU A 167 7.85 -7.34 -14.85
C GLU A 167 8.31 -8.46 -13.90
N LEU A 168 7.45 -8.85 -12.95
CA LEU A 168 7.76 -9.95 -12.04
C LEU A 168 7.93 -11.30 -12.77
N LEU A 169 7.07 -11.57 -13.77
CA LEU A 169 7.09 -12.81 -14.53
C LEU A 169 8.36 -12.94 -15.39
N GLU A 170 8.87 -11.84 -15.96
CA GLU A 170 10.06 -11.86 -16.81
C GLU A 170 11.29 -12.40 -16.10
N GLU A 171 11.44 -12.07 -14.83
CA GLU A 171 12.53 -12.54 -13.97
C GLU A 171 12.26 -13.93 -13.37
N ASN A 172 11.01 -14.41 -13.41
CA ASN A 172 10.55 -15.60 -12.68
C ASN A 172 9.69 -16.54 -13.55
N LYS A 173 10.03 -16.71 -14.84
CA LYS A 173 9.19 -17.37 -15.86
C LYS A 173 8.71 -18.78 -15.51
N ASP A 174 9.50 -19.54 -14.75
CA ASP A 174 9.20 -20.92 -14.36
C ASP A 174 8.76 -21.03 -12.88
N ASN A 175 8.56 -19.91 -12.19
CA ASN A 175 8.14 -19.91 -10.79
C ASN A 175 6.64 -20.17 -10.68
N GLU A 176 6.25 -21.35 -10.19
CA GLU A 176 4.85 -21.73 -10.00
C GLU A 176 4.04 -20.73 -9.15
N GLY A 177 4.68 -20.10 -8.17
CA GLY A 177 4.06 -19.08 -7.32
C GLY A 177 3.68 -17.83 -8.12
N VAL A 178 4.58 -17.35 -8.98
CA VAL A 178 4.34 -16.19 -9.86
C VAL A 178 3.31 -16.53 -10.94
N ILE A 179 3.36 -17.71 -11.53
CA ILE A 179 2.34 -18.17 -12.48
C ILE A 179 0.96 -18.23 -11.81
N LYS A 180 0.88 -18.78 -10.59
CA LYS A 180 -0.36 -18.85 -9.82
C LYS A 180 -0.89 -17.46 -9.48
N LEU A 181 -0.03 -16.51 -9.12
CA LEU A 181 -0.41 -15.13 -8.85
C LEU A 181 -1.13 -14.50 -10.05
N GLY A 182 -0.57 -14.63 -11.25
CA GLY A 182 -1.19 -14.12 -12.48
C GLY A 182 -2.52 -14.81 -12.79
N ILE A 183 -2.59 -16.14 -12.66
CA ILE A 183 -3.84 -16.88 -12.82
C ILE A 183 -4.91 -16.37 -11.86
N ASP A 184 -4.58 -16.17 -10.58
CA ASP A 184 -5.51 -15.67 -9.57
C ASP A 184 -5.94 -14.23 -9.90
N PHE A 185 -5.06 -13.38 -10.45
CA PHE A 185 -5.37 -12.02 -10.91
C PHE A 185 -6.35 -12.01 -12.07
N TYR A 186 -6.03 -12.62 -13.22
CA TYR A 186 -6.94 -12.65 -14.37
C TYR A 186 -8.26 -13.37 -14.08
N SER A 187 -8.24 -14.38 -13.19
CA SER A 187 -9.49 -15.04 -12.77
C SER A 187 -10.44 -14.08 -12.05
N ARG A 188 -9.94 -13.14 -11.24
CA ARG A 188 -10.78 -12.11 -10.62
C ARG A 188 -11.30 -11.10 -11.65
N LEU A 189 -10.53 -10.81 -12.69
CA LEU A 189 -10.95 -9.91 -13.77
C LEU A 189 -12.05 -10.52 -14.65
N LEU A 190 -12.15 -11.85 -14.74
CA LEU A 190 -13.26 -12.51 -15.45
C LEU A 190 -14.62 -12.31 -14.77
N ASP A 191 -14.65 -11.94 -13.49
CA ASP A 191 -15.89 -11.63 -12.77
C ASP A 191 -16.34 -10.16 -12.97
N LYS A 192 -15.58 -9.37 -13.75
CA LYS A 192 -15.87 -7.97 -14.07
C LYS A 192 -16.68 -7.84 -15.36
N GLU A 193 -17.47 -6.77 -15.44
CA GLU A 193 -18.17 -6.42 -16.68
C GLU A 193 -17.18 -5.83 -17.71
N ASP A 194 -17.44 -6.05 -18.99
CA ASP A 194 -16.54 -5.60 -20.09
C ASP A 194 -16.22 -4.10 -20.01
N TRP A 195 -17.22 -3.26 -19.70
CA TRP A 195 -17.03 -1.81 -19.59
C TRP A 195 -16.16 -1.40 -18.39
N GLU A 196 -16.12 -2.20 -17.31
CA GLU A 196 -15.22 -1.96 -16.17
C GLU A 196 -13.77 -2.22 -16.60
N LEU A 197 -13.55 -3.31 -17.34
CA LEU A 197 -12.23 -3.68 -17.86
C LEU A 197 -11.73 -2.61 -18.85
N GLU A 198 -12.57 -2.21 -19.81
CA GLU A 198 -12.22 -1.21 -20.81
C GLU A 198 -11.83 0.14 -20.19
N LYS A 199 -12.51 0.54 -19.11
CA LYS A 199 -12.17 1.75 -18.34
C LYS A 199 -10.78 1.66 -17.70
N GLY A 200 -10.34 0.45 -17.34
CA GLY A 200 -8.99 0.15 -16.85
C GLY A 200 -7.99 -0.20 -17.95
N ASN A 201 -8.29 0.15 -19.20
CA ASN A 201 -7.48 -0.11 -20.41
C ASN A 201 -7.15 -1.59 -20.65
N LEU A 202 -8.05 -2.50 -20.28
CA LEU A 202 -7.88 -3.93 -20.54
C LEU A 202 -9.17 -4.50 -21.16
N SER A 203 -9.05 -5.38 -22.15
CA SER A 203 -10.20 -6.03 -22.77
C SER A 203 -10.45 -7.43 -22.21
N LEU A 204 -11.69 -7.91 -22.30
CA LEU A 204 -12.01 -9.30 -21.94
C LEU A 204 -11.21 -10.32 -22.79
N SER A 205 -10.87 -9.97 -24.03
CA SER A 205 -10.04 -10.84 -24.90
C SER A 205 -8.63 -10.98 -24.33
N GLU A 206 -7.99 -9.86 -23.97
CA GLU A 206 -6.65 -9.84 -23.36
C GLU A 206 -6.61 -10.64 -22.06
N VAL A 207 -7.61 -10.45 -21.18
CA VAL A 207 -7.74 -11.23 -19.93
C VAL A 207 -7.79 -12.74 -20.21
N ARG A 208 -8.56 -13.17 -21.21
CA ARG A 208 -8.68 -14.60 -21.57
C ARG A 208 -7.39 -15.14 -22.18
N GLU A 209 -6.78 -14.40 -23.10
CA GLU A 209 -5.53 -14.77 -23.76
C GLU A 209 -4.38 -14.92 -22.75
N ALA A 210 -4.22 -13.96 -21.85
CA ALA A 210 -3.22 -14.02 -20.80
C ALA A 210 -3.46 -15.20 -19.84
N LEU A 211 -4.71 -15.42 -19.42
CA LEU A 211 -5.06 -16.55 -18.55
C LEU A 211 -4.77 -17.91 -19.19
N ASP A 212 -5.07 -18.07 -20.48
CA ASP A 212 -4.80 -19.30 -21.22
C ASP A 212 -3.30 -19.53 -21.40
N TYR A 213 -2.52 -18.47 -21.68
CA TYR A 213 -1.06 -18.51 -21.73
C TYR A 213 -0.48 -19.01 -20.40
N LEU A 214 -0.87 -18.42 -19.27
CA LEU A 214 -0.37 -18.80 -17.95
C LEU A 214 -0.76 -20.22 -17.54
N LYS A 215 -1.99 -20.66 -17.85
CA LYS A 215 -2.41 -22.06 -17.65
C LYS A 215 -1.60 -23.02 -18.52
N GLY A 216 -1.16 -22.58 -19.69
CA GLY A 216 -0.23 -23.33 -20.56
C GLY A 216 1.14 -23.50 -19.92
N LEU A 217 1.69 -22.44 -19.30
CA LEU A 217 2.96 -22.51 -18.57
C LEU A 217 2.90 -23.48 -17.39
N ARG A 218 1.83 -23.46 -16.60
CA ARG A 218 1.66 -24.36 -15.42
C ARG A 218 1.55 -25.85 -15.77
N LYS A 219 1.29 -26.19 -17.03
CA LYS A 219 1.15 -27.59 -17.48
C LYS A 219 2.45 -28.18 -18.02
N ARG A 220 3.49 -27.37 -18.21
CA ARG A 220 4.81 -27.79 -18.67
C ARG A 220 5.65 -28.22 -17.47
#